data_AF-A0AAN8I5M9-F1
#
_entry.id   AF-A0AAN8I5M9-F1
#
_cell.length_a   1.000
_cell.length_b   1.000
_cell.length_c   1.000
_cell.angle_alpha   90.00
_cell.angle_beta   90.00
_cell.angle_gamma   90.00
#
_symmetry.space_group_name_H-M   'P 1'
#
loop_
_entity.id
_entity.type
_entity.pdbx_description
1 polymer ?
#
loop_
_entity_poly.entity_id
_entity_poly.type
_entity_poly.pdbx_seq_one_letter_code
_entity_poly.pdbx_strand_id
1 'polypeptide(L)'
;MPLILDDHLPRINNLRMTREMPQDIRIRNRRKRYLETHPEYFSPDLESANPLLYDRLVRRFFTPADREIERRQKGYAGSLEADLLRSEAKLDEVQNPTSSETTYARTETGEIVANVGDEEELSREEAYERWYGVMEQRFLDGEDEDFEYEAVDGSEEYDDKRAEERDREEEYFDEEAPDSRSLDGEVKGRLEGETGVQDF
;
A
#
# COMPACT_ATOMS: atom_id res chain seq x y z
N MET A 1 -35.61 -3.07 52.41
CA MET A 1 -35.50 -4.33 51.63
C MET A 1 -36.74 -4.46 50.76
N PRO A 2 -36.64 -4.78 49.46
CA PRO A 2 -35.60 -4.45 48.48
C PRO A 2 -36.17 -3.64 47.30
N LEU A 3 -35.25 -3.02 46.56
CA LEU A 3 -35.46 -2.21 45.37
C LEU A 3 -35.59 -3.13 44.14
N ILE A 4 -36.65 -2.97 43.35
CA ILE A 4 -36.73 -3.58 42.01
C ILE A 4 -36.24 -2.50 41.05
N LEU A 5 -34.97 -2.60 40.64
CA LEU A 5 -34.46 -1.90 39.46
C LEU A 5 -35.02 -2.63 38.25
N ASP A 6 -35.92 -1.98 37.52
CA ASP A 6 -36.22 -2.34 36.14
C ASP A 6 -35.01 -1.93 35.28
N ASP A 7 -34.02 -2.83 35.20
CA ASP A 7 -32.90 -2.76 34.27
C ASP A 7 -33.42 -3.06 32.84
N HIS A 8 -34.05 -2.05 32.24
CA HIS A 8 -34.11 -1.93 30.79
C HIS A 8 -32.71 -1.58 30.27
N LEU A 9 -31.80 -2.56 30.32
CA LEU A 9 -30.58 -2.50 29.54
C LEU A 9 -31.00 -2.45 28.06
N PRO A 10 -30.62 -1.42 27.29
CA PRO A 10 -30.82 -1.46 25.86
C PRO A 10 -30.09 -2.71 25.35
N ARG A 11 -30.81 -3.57 24.63
CA ARG A 11 -30.17 -4.56 23.77
C ARG A 11 -29.11 -3.81 22.99
N ILE A 12 -27.85 -4.08 23.30
CA ILE A 12 -26.74 -3.69 22.45
C ILE A 12 -27.00 -4.50 21.19
N ASN A 13 -27.75 -3.91 20.26
CA ASN A 13 -27.82 -4.38 18.90
C ASN A 13 -26.36 -4.36 18.46
N ASN A 14 -25.73 -5.53 18.48
CA ASN A 14 -24.55 -5.78 17.70
C ASN A 14 -24.97 -5.48 16.26
N LEU A 15 -24.69 -4.24 15.88
CA LEU A 15 -24.74 -3.75 14.52
C LEU A 15 -23.60 -4.45 13.76
N ARG A 16 -23.66 -5.78 13.64
CA ARG A 16 -23.07 -6.50 12.52
C ARG A 16 -23.97 -6.22 11.32
N MET A 17 -24.00 -4.95 10.92
CA MET A 17 -24.23 -4.63 9.52
C MET A 17 -23.07 -5.30 8.82
N THR A 18 -23.36 -6.12 7.81
CA THR A 18 -22.44 -6.35 6.71
C THR A 18 -21.96 -4.97 6.27
N ARG A 19 -20.81 -4.52 6.79
CA ARG A 19 -20.25 -3.22 6.43
C ARG A 19 -19.70 -3.45 5.05
N GLU A 20 -20.54 -3.23 4.03
CA GLU A 20 -20.05 -3.07 2.67
C GLU A 20 -18.85 -2.13 2.76
N MET A 21 -17.68 -2.63 2.38
CA MET A 21 -16.47 -1.83 2.48
C MET A 21 -16.69 -0.52 1.71
N PRO A 22 -16.30 0.64 2.26
CA PRO A 22 -16.31 1.89 1.53
C PRO A 22 -15.67 1.72 0.15
N GLN A 23 -16.22 2.36 -0.89
CA GLN A 23 -15.71 2.21 -2.25
C GLN A 23 -14.24 2.61 -2.34
N ASP A 24 -13.82 3.66 -1.64
CA ASP A 24 -12.41 4.09 -1.60
C ASP A 24 -11.47 3.01 -1.05
N ILE A 25 -11.93 2.24 -0.05
CA ILE A 25 -11.17 1.12 0.52
C ILE A 25 -11.10 -0.03 -0.49
N ARG A 26 -12.20 -0.33 -1.19
CA ARG A 26 -12.21 -1.33 -2.28
C ARG A 26 -11.25 -0.96 -3.39
N ILE A 27 -11.29 0.29 -3.86
CA ILE A 27 -10.39 0.82 -4.89
C ILE A 27 -8.93 0.69 -4.44
N ARG A 28 -8.60 1.18 -3.24
CA ARG A 28 -7.23 1.10 -2.73
C ARG A 28 -6.76 -0.36 -2.58
N ASN A 29 -7.63 -1.27 -2.17
CA ASN A 29 -7.31 -2.70 -2.11
C ASN A 29 -7.09 -3.31 -3.50
N ARG A 30 -7.90 -2.98 -4.50
CA ARG A 30 -7.73 -3.41 -5.89
C ARG A 30 -6.40 -2.92 -6.46
N ARG A 31 -6.09 -1.64 -6.27
CA ARG A 31 -4.80 -1.05 -6.67
C ARG A 31 -3.62 -1.74 -5.98
N LYS A 32 -3.74 -2.05 -4.69
CA LYS A 32 -2.71 -2.83 -3.98
C LYS A 32 -2.52 -4.23 -4.58
N ARG A 33 -3.62 -4.93 -4.88
CA ARG A 33 -3.59 -6.23 -5.55
C ARG A 33 -2.96 -6.17 -6.95
N TYR A 34 -3.21 -5.08 -7.67
CA TYR A 34 -2.56 -4.84 -8.96
C TYR A 34 -1.04 -4.75 -8.81
N LEU A 35 -0.54 -3.95 -7.87
CA LEU A 35 0.90 -3.82 -7.62
C LEU A 35 1.56 -5.13 -7.19
N GLU A 36 0.87 -5.97 -6.39
CA GLU A 36 1.38 -7.29 -5.99
C GLU A 36 1.53 -8.26 -7.19
N THR A 37 0.70 -8.09 -8.22
CA THR A 37 0.67 -8.96 -9.40
C THR A 37 1.46 -8.42 -10.58
N HIS A 38 1.76 -7.12 -10.60
CA HIS A 38 2.44 -6.39 -11.68
C HIS A 38 3.75 -5.74 -11.19
N PRO A 39 4.79 -6.53 -10.86
CA PRO A 39 6.09 -5.99 -10.45
C PRO A 39 6.75 -5.11 -11.53
N GLU A 40 6.34 -5.24 -12.79
CA GLU A 40 6.77 -4.40 -13.90
C GLU A 40 6.40 -2.92 -13.77
N TYR A 41 5.41 -2.58 -12.94
CA TYR A 41 5.03 -1.18 -12.68
C TYR A 41 6.23 -0.36 -12.18
N PHE A 42 7.06 -0.95 -11.30
CA PHE A 42 8.26 -0.31 -10.77
C PHE A 42 9.47 -0.42 -11.70
N SER A 43 9.25 -0.14 -12.98
CA SER A 43 10.31 -0.06 -13.99
C SER A 43 11.14 1.22 -13.82
N PRO A 44 12.34 1.30 -14.43
CA PRO A 44 13.15 2.52 -14.44
C PRO A 44 12.46 3.74 -15.09
N ASP A 45 11.42 3.53 -15.90
CA ASP A 45 10.70 4.60 -16.59
C ASP A 45 9.83 5.44 -15.63
N LEU A 46 9.52 4.86 -14.47
CA LEU A 46 8.80 5.50 -13.37
C LEU A 46 9.58 6.70 -12.76
N GLU A 47 10.86 6.87 -13.12
CA GLU A 47 11.64 8.08 -12.83
C GLU A 47 10.94 9.35 -13.34
N SER A 48 10.33 9.32 -14.52
CA SER A 48 9.68 10.48 -15.14
C SER A 48 8.58 11.07 -14.26
N ALA A 49 7.93 10.20 -13.49
CA ALA A 49 6.80 10.53 -12.65
C ALA A 49 7.22 11.33 -11.40
N ASN A 50 8.43 11.11 -10.85
CA ASN A 50 9.02 11.99 -9.84
C ASN A 50 10.55 12.07 -9.99
N PRO A 51 11.05 12.97 -10.88
CA PRO A 51 12.45 13.01 -11.25
C PRO A 51 13.38 13.41 -10.10
N LEU A 52 12.92 14.26 -9.19
CA LEU A 52 13.73 14.75 -8.06
C LEU A 52 13.92 13.68 -6.99
N LEU A 53 12.84 12.97 -6.66
CA LEU A 53 12.89 11.86 -5.71
C LEU A 53 13.79 10.74 -6.21
N TYR A 54 13.71 10.40 -7.50
CA TYR A 54 14.56 9.39 -8.11
C TYR A 54 16.04 9.81 -8.13
N ASP A 55 16.35 11.07 -8.49
CA ASP A 55 17.73 11.60 -8.49
C ASP A 55 18.35 11.49 -7.07
N ARG A 56 17.56 11.81 -6.04
CA ARG A 56 17.97 11.80 -4.62
C ARG A 56 18.18 10.40 -4.07
N LEU A 57 17.17 9.54 -4.18
CA LEU A 57 17.13 8.24 -3.49
C LEU A 57 17.77 7.11 -4.31
N VAL A 58 17.70 7.19 -5.64
CA VAL A 58 18.14 6.08 -6.50
C VAL A 58 19.45 6.44 -7.20
N ARG A 59 19.46 7.53 -7.98
CA ARG A 59 20.59 7.89 -8.86
C ARG A 59 21.86 8.31 -8.11
N ARG A 60 21.75 8.82 -6.88
CA ARG A 60 22.88 9.13 -5.99
C ARG A 60 23.79 7.91 -5.74
N PHE A 61 23.21 6.71 -5.65
CA PHE A 61 23.94 5.48 -5.39
C PHE A 61 24.49 4.81 -6.66
N PHE A 62 24.21 5.35 -7.85
CA PHE A 62 24.67 4.75 -9.10
C PHE A 62 26.17 4.96 -9.27
N THR A 63 26.87 3.87 -9.50
CA THR A 63 28.28 3.92 -9.92
C THR A 63 28.40 4.46 -11.35
N PRO A 64 29.59 4.93 -11.76
CA PRO A 64 29.83 5.29 -13.17
C PRO A 64 29.50 4.15 -14.15
N ALA A 65 29.64 2.89 -13.73
CA ALA A 65 29.28 1.73 -14.52
C ALA A 65 27.76 1.58 -14.66
N ASP A 66 27.00 1.76 -13.58
CA ASP A 66 25.52 1.69 -13.61
C ASP A 66 24.94 2.76 -14.53
N ARG A 67 25.48 3.99 -14.48
CA ARG A 67 25.06 5.08 -15.36
C ARG A 67 25.34 4.79 -16.84
N GLU A 68 26.41 4.08 -17.15
CA GLU A 68 26.71 3.69 -18.53
C GLU A 68 25.76 2.60 -19.02
N ILE A 69 25.39 1.65 -18.15
CA ILE A 69 24.38 0.63 -18.46
C ILE A 69 23.03 1.31 -18.72
N GLU A 70 22.63 2.23 -17.84
CA GLU A 70 21.40 3.00 -17.98
C GLU A 70 21.38 3.81 -19.28
N ARG A 71 22.45 4.56 -19.58
CA ARG A 71 22.55 5.33 -20.83
C ARG A 71 22.48 4.43 -22.07
N ARG A 72 23.02 3.22 -22.01
CA ARG A 72 22.93 2.27 -23.12
C ARG A 72 21.51 1.73 -23.28
N GLN A 73 20.81 1.48 -22.18
CA GLN A 73 19.41 1.01 -22.20
C GLN A 73 18.47 2.11 -22.72
N LYS A 74 18.56 3.32 -22.17
CA LYS A 74 17.72 4.49 -22.56
C LYS A 74 18.11 5.09 -23.92
N GLY A 75 19.34 4.84 -24.37
CA GLY A 75 19.92 5.50 -25.53
C GLY A 75 20.18 6.99 -25.31
N TYR A 76 20.66 7.68 -26.35
CA TYR A 76 21.00 9.10 -26.26
C TYR A 76 19.77 9.99 -26.03
N ALA A 77 18.67 9.72 -26.75
CA ALA A 77 17.45 10.50 -26.66
C ALA A 77 16.81 10.38 -25.25
N GLY A 78 16.65 9.17 -24.72
CA GLY A 78 16.09 8.97 -23.39
C GLY A 78 16.97 9.50 -22.27
N SER A 79 18.31 9.43 -22.41
CA SER A 79 19.21 10.09 -21.44
C SER A 79 19.03 11.60 -21.43
N LEU A 80 18.87 12.22 -22.61
CA LEU A 80 18.67 13.66 -22.73
C LEU A 80 17.31 14.08 -22.18
N GLU A 81 16.27 13.32 -22.46
CA GLU A 81 14.92 13.51 -21.92
C GLU A 81 14.92 13.47 -20.39
N ALA A 82 15.55 12.44 -19.80
CA ALA A 82 15.66 12.34 -18.34
C ALA A 82 16.47 13.50 -17.73
N ASP A 83 17.54 13.95 -18.40
CA ASP A 83 18.30 15.14 -17.95
C ASP A 83 17.44 16.42 -18.02
N LEU A 84 16.63 16.57 -19.07
CA LEU A 84 15.73 17.69 -19.26
C LEU A 84 14.64 17.71 -18.18
N LEU A 85 13.92 16.60 -17.98
CA LEU A 85 12.86 16.47 -16.96
C LEU A 85 13.40 16.78 -15.55
N ARG A 86 14.58 16.26 -15.20
CA ARG A 86 15.24 16.60 -13.92
C ARG A 86 15.57 18.08 -13.82
N SER A 87 16.06 18.69 -14.89
CA SER A 87 16.40 20.12 -14.88
C SER A 87 15.17 21.03 -14.77
N GLU A 88 14.07 20.65 -15.42
CA GLU A 88 12.79 21.35 -15.36
C GLU A 88 12.17 21.23 -13.97
N ALA A 89 12.14 20.02 -13.39
CA ALA A 89 11.66 19.83 -12.03
C ALA A 89 12.50 20.62 -11.00
N LYS A 90 13.83 20.68 -11.16
CA LYS A 90 14.71 21.51 -10.31
C LYS A 90 14.40 23.00 -10.45
N LEU A 91 14.09 23.47 -11.66
CA LEU A 91 13.72 24.87 -11.90
C LEU A 91 12.35 25.21 -11.31
N ASP A 92 11.39 24.31 -11.41
CA ASP A 92 10.06 24.50 -10.87
C ASP A 92 10.10 24.56 -9.34
N GLU A 93 10.82 23.65 -8.67
CA GLU A 93 10.97 23.67 -7.21
C GLU A 93 11.68 24.95 -6.69
N VAL A 94 12.57 25.55 -7.50
CA VAL A 94 13.17 26.86 -7.18
C VAL A 94 12.16 28.00 -7.29
N GLN A 95 11.22 27.93 -8.24
CA GLN A 95 10.20 28.97 -8.47
C GLN A 95 9.03 28.84 -7.49
N ASN A 96 8.61 27.61 -7.27
CA ASN A 96 7.49 27.19 -6.45
C ASN A 96 8.03 26.22 -5.40
N PRO A 97 8.68 26.71 -4.32
CA PRO A 97 9.19 25.83 -3.29
C PRO A 97 8.01 25.12 -2.64
N THR A 98 7.82 23.87 -3.02
CA THR A 98 6.88 22.99 -2.35
C THR A 98 7.48 22.70 -0.97
N SER A 99 6.66 22.35 0.02
CA SER A 99 7.16 21.93 1.34
C SER A 99 7.84 20.55 1.28
N SER A 100 8.61 20.29 0.23
CA SER A 100 9.39 19.09 0.03
C SER A 100 10.58 19.09 1.00
N GLU A 101 11.03 17.89 1.36
CA GLU A 101 12.17 17.68 2.27
C GLU A 101 13.51 18.14 1.68
N THR A 102 13.55 18.47 0.37
CA THR A 102 14.76 18.87 -0.34
C THR A 102 14.50 20.14 -1.16
N THR A 103 14.83 21.28 -0.57
CA THR A 103 14.82 22.56 -1.30
C THR A 103 15.98 22.67 -2.27
N TYR A 104 15.73 23.14 -3.48
CA TYR A 104 16.77 23.52 -4.44
C TYR A 104 16.97 25.04 -4.43
N ALA A 105 18.22 25.47 -4.59
CA ALA A 105 18.56 26.89 -4.60
C ALA A 105 19.46 27.22 -5.79
N ARG A 106 19.25 28.40 -6.37
CA ARG A 106 20.14 28.94 -7.40
C ARG A 106 21.32 29.64 -6.73
N THR A 107 22.54 29.22 -7.07
CA THR A 107 23.78 29.83 -6.60
C THR A 107 24.07 31.15 -7.32
N GLU A 108 25.07 31.88 -6.82
CA GLU A 108 25.57 33.12 -7.45
C GLU A 108 26.04 32.92 -8.90
N THR A 109 26.45 31.70 -9.26
CA THR A 109 26.89 31.32 -10.61
C THR A 109 25.73 30.91 -11.52
N GLY A 110 24.51 30.84 -11.01
CA GLY A 110 23.32 30.41 -11.74
C GLY A 110 23.08 28.90 -11.76
N GLU A 111 23.93 28.12 -11.09
CA GLU A 111 23.78 26.67 -10.93
C GLU A 111 22.69 26.35 -9.91
N ILE A 112 21.88 25.31 -10.16
CA ILE A 112 20.86 24.85 -9.21
C ILE A 112 21.46 23.72 -8.39
N VAL A 113 21.68 23.98 -7.10
CA VAL A 113 22.20 23.00 -6.16
C VAL A 113 21.09 22.55 -5.21
N ALA A 114 21.07 21.26 -4.90
CA ALA A 114 20.22 20.74 -3.84
C ALA A 114 20.75 21.29 -2.51
N ASN A 115 19.89 21.97 -1.77
CA ASN A 115 20.16 22.34 -0.38
C ASN A 115 19.75 21.15 0.47
N VAL A 116 20.66 20.18 0.52
CA VAL A 116 20.48 18.95 1.28
C VAL A 116 20.52 19.35 2.76
N GLY A 117 19.37 19.26 3.44
CA GLY A 117 19.31 19.38 4.90
C GLY A 117 20.12 18.25 5.56
N ASP A 118 19.96 18.06 6.87
CA ASP A 118 20.53 16.91 7.58
C ASP A 118 19.87 15.61 7.07
N GLU A 119 20.26 15.15 5.88
CA GLU A 119 19.82 13.88 5.32
C GLU A 119 20.44 12.75 6.14
N GLU A 120 19.57 11.91 6.69
CA GLU A 120 19.98 10.64 7.27
C GLU A 120 20.85 9.88 6.26
N GLU A 121 21.99 9.35 6.70
CA GLU A 121 22.85 8.51 5.87
C GLU A 121 22.13 7.19 5.57
N LEU A 122 21.36 7.16 4.49
CA LEU A 122 20.66 5.96 4.04
C LEU A 122 21.63 5.01 3.34
N SER A 123 21.45 3.72 3.60
CA SER A 123 21.98 2.69 2.72
C SER A 123 21.30 2.74 1.35
N ARG A 124 21.94 2.11 0.35
CA ARG A 124 21.34 1.98 -0.98
C ARG A 124 19.98 1.29 -0.88
N GLU A 125 19.92 0.18 -0.15
CA GLU A 125 18.71 -0.63 0.01
C GLU A 125 17.56 0.18 0.64
N GLU A 126 17.83 0.89 1.74
CA GLU A 126 16.82 1.75 2.40
C GLU A 126 16.34 2.89 1.51
N ALA A 127 17.24 3.48 0.72
CA ALA A 127 16.87 4.56 -0.19
C ALA A 127 15.96 4.06 -1.32
N TYR A 128 16.24 2.87 -1.85
CA TYR A 128 15.33 2.21 -2.80
C TYR A 128 13.99 1.89 -2.15
N GLU A 129 13.96 1.28 -0.96
CA GLU A 129 12.70 0.99 -0.25
C GLU A 129 11.86 2.24 0.00
N ARG A 130 12.49 3.37 0.38
CA ARG A 130 11.79 4.65 0.51
C ARG A 130 11.22 5.14 -0.83
N TRP A 131 11.98 5.02 -1.91
CA TRP A 131 11.49 5.37 -3.25
C TRP A 131 10.30 4.51 -3.65
N TYR A 132 10.41 3.19 -3.48
CA TYR A 132 9.31 2.24 -3.71
C TYR A 132 8.07 2.60 -2.91
N GLY A 133 8.20 2.85 -1.61
CA GLY A 133 7.08 3.19 -0.75
C GLY A 133 6.37 4.49 -1.16
N VAL A 134 7.12 5.51 -1.56
CA VAL A 134 6.51 6.76 -2.05
C VAL A 134 5.78 6.53 -3.37
N MET A 135 6.39 5.81 -4.32
CA MET A 135 5.75 5.50 -5.61
C MET A 135 4.53 4.59 -5.44
N GLU A 136 4.57 3.66 -4.47
CA GLU A 136 3.43 2.83 -4.08
C GLU A 136 2.28 3.68 -3.54
N GLN A 137 2.54 4.57 -2.57
CA GLN A 137 1.49 5.43 -2.03
C GLN A 137 0.88 6.33 -3.10
N ARG A 138 1.72 6.92 -3.96
CA ARG A 138 1.27 7.72 -5.09
C ARG A 138 0.33 6.92 -6.01
N PHE A 139 0.68 5.68 -6.32
CA PHE A 139 -0.18 4.81 -7.12
C PHE A 139 -1.50 4.49 -6.42
N LEU A 140 -1.44 4.15 -5.12
CA LEU A 140 -2.63 3.83 -4.33
C LEU A 140 -3.58 5.02 -4.21
N ASP A 141 -3.05 6.24 -4.15
CA ASP A 141 -3.81 7.48 -4.06
C ASP A 141 -4.40 7.92 -5.40
N GLY A 142 -3.94 7.35 -6.51
CA GLY A 142 -4.46 7.65 -7.85
C GLY A 142 -3.78 8.83 -8.52
N GLU A 143 -2.56 9.13 -8.10
CA GLU A 143 -1.79 10.30 -8.54
C GLU A 143 -0.85 9.99 -9.71
N ASP A 144 -0.92 8.78 -10.28
CA ASP A 144 -0.21 8.44 -11.51
C ASP A 144 -1.05 8.78 -12.75
N GLU A 145 -0.79 9.93 -13.35
CA GLU A 145 -1.54 10.44 -14.51
C GLU A 145 -1.33 9.59 -15.77
N ASP A 146 -0.22 8.86 -15.86
CA ASP A 146 0.10 8.01 -17.00
C ASP A 146 -0.60 6.63 -16.91
N PHE A 147 -1.23 6.31 -15.78
CA PHE A 147 -1.88 5.04 -15.54
C PHE A 147 -3.41 5.08 -15.73
N GLU A 148 -3.93 4.11 -16.49
CA GLU A 148 -5.38 3.96 -16.71
C GLU A 148 -6.06 3.21 -15.55
N TYR A 149 -6.36 3.92 -14.45
CA TYR A 149 -6.96 3.34 -13.25
C TYR A 149 -8.30 2.64 -13.46
N GLU A 150 -9.08 3.00 -14.47
CA GLU A 150 -10.38 2.38 -14.75
C GLU A 150 -10.27 0.84 -14.95
N ALA A 151 -9.17 0.38 -15.54
CA ALA A 151 -8.90 -1.05 -15.75
C ALA A 151 -8.73 -1.84 -14.44
N VAL A 152 -8.32 -1.17 -13.36
CA VAL A 152 -8.07 -1.79 -12.05
C VAL A 152 -9.22 -1.49 -11.09
N ASP A 153 -9.61 -0.23 -10.98
CA ASP A 153 -10.61 0.26 -10.03
C ASP A 153 -11.98 -0.37 -10.28
N GLY A 154 -12.31 -0.71 -11.52
CA GLY A 154 -13.56 -1.37 -11.91
C GLY A 154 -13.48 -2.89 -11.97
N SER A 155 -12.31 -3.50 -11.81
CA SER A 155 -12.11 -4.93 -12.05
C SER A 155 -12.27 -5.76 -10.77
N GLU A 156 -13.21 -6.71 -10.82
CA GLU A 156 -13.43 -7.72 -9.76
C GLU A 156 -12.32 -8.78 -9.71
N GLU A 157 -11.42 -8.82 -10.69
CA GLU A 157 -10.25 -9.70 -10.65
C GLU A 157 -9.31 -9.35 -9.49
N TYR A 158 -9.21 -8.05 -9.20
CA TYR A 158 -8.39 -7.54 -8.11
C TYR A 158 -9.13 -7.47 -6.77
N ASP A 159 -10.40 -7.90 -6.73
CA ASP A 159 -11.06 -8.16 -5.45
C ASP A 159 -10.38 -9.34 -4.79
N ASP A 160 -10.04 -9.19 -3.51
CA ASP A 160 -9.41 -10.24 -2.73
C ASP A 160 -10.43 -11.34 -2.38
N LYS A 161 -10.76 -12.19 -3.37
CA LYS A 161 -11.71 -13.30 -3.21
C LYS A 161 -11.33 -14.22 -2.06
N ARG A 162 -10.03 -14.35 -1.77
CA ARG A 162 -9.52 -15.15 -0.64
C ARG A 162 -9.80 -14.48 0.70
N ALA A 163 -9.72 -13.16 0.77
CA ALA A 163 -10.17 -12.42 1.96
C ALA A 163 -11.68 -12.53 2.12
N GLU A 164 -12.46 -12.38 1.05
CA GLU A 164 -13.92 -12.54 1.13
C GLU A 164 -14.33 -13.94 1.58
N GLU A 165 -13.67 -14.99 1.09
CA GLU A 165 -13.91 -16.38 1.50
C GLU A 165 -13.61 -16.57 2.98
N ARG A 166 -12.48 -16.05 3.47
CA ARG A 166 -12.09 -16.16 4.86
C ARG A 166 -13.01 -15.35 5.78
N ASP A 167 -13.45 -14.17 5.36
CA ASP A 167 -14.39 -13.35 6.13
C ASP A 167 -15.78 -14.04 6.21
N ARG A 168 -16.24 -14.68 5.12
CA ARG A 168 -17.46 -15.54 5.14
C ARG A 168 -17.28 -16.78 6.00
N GLU A 169 -16.10 -17.39 5.98
CA GLU A 169 -15.78 -18.55 6.79
C GLU A 169 -15.71 -18.19 8.28
N GLU A 170 -15.12 -17.06 8.65
CA GLU A 170 -15.13 -16.51 10.01
C GLU A 170 -16.56 -16.22 10.48
N GLU A 171 -17.42 -15.66 9.61
CA GLU A 171 -18.85 -15.48 9.90
C GLU A 171 -19.56 -16.81 10.19
N TYR A 172 -19.32 -17.83 9.34
CA TYR A 172 -19.84 -19.18 9.54
C TYR A 172 -19.36 -19.81 10.86
N PHE A 173 -18.06 -19.69 11.18
CA PHE A 173 -17.50 -20.21 12.44
C PHE A 173 -17.99 -19.45 13.67
N ASP A 174 -18.25 -18.14 13.58
CA ASP A 174 -18.86 -17.36 14.64
C ASP A 174 -20.33 -17.75 14.87
N GLU A 175 -21.07 -18.07 13.80
CA GLU A 175 -22.44 -18.58 13.87
C GLU A 175 -22.50 -20.02 14.43
N GLU A 176 -21.50 -20.85 14.12
CA GLU A 176 -21.37 -22.22 14.65
C GLU A 176 -20.61 -22.31 15.98
N ALA A 177 -20.03 -21.20 16.48
CA ALA A 177 -19.33 -21.19 17.75
C ALA A 177 -20.30 -21.67 18.84
N PRO A 178 -20.00 -22.80 19.52
CA PRO A 178 -20.89 -23.32 20.55
C PRO A 178 -21.10 -22.22 21.57
N ASP A 179 -22.37 -21.89 21.86
CA ASP A 179 -22.72 -20.89 22.88
C ASP A 179 -21.92 -21.20 24.14
N SER A 180 -20.93 -20.35 24.44
CA SER A 180 -20.00 -20.57 25.55
C SER A 180 -20.72 -20.56 26.90
N ARG A 181 -22.01 -20.17 26.94
CA ARG A 181 -22.93 -20.36 28.07
C ARG A 181 -23.33 -21.82 28.32
N SER A 182 -22.94 -22.76 27.45
CA SER A 182 -23.18 -24.19 27.68
C SER A 182 -22.08 -24.85 28.53
N LEU A 183 -21.05 -24.10 28.95
CA LEU A 183 -19.92 -24.62 29.74
C LEU A 183 -20.07 -24.42 31.26
N ASP A 184 -21.25 -24.00 31.73
CA ASP A 184 -21.57 -23.84 33.15
C ASP A 184 -22.93 -24.47 33.54
N GLY A 185 -23.39 -25.44 32.74
CA GLY A 185 -24.56 -26.27 33.06
C GLY A 185 -24.34 -27.75 32.76
N GLU A 186 -24.44 -28.60 33.79
CA GLU A 186 -24.48 -30.07 33.73
C GLU A 186 -24.98 -30.65 32.39
N VAL A 187 -24.07 -31.23 31.60
CA VAL A 187 -24.44 -32.10 30.47
C VAL A 187 -24.81 -33.47 31.05
N LYS A 188 -26.05 -33.61 31.49
CA LYS A 188 -26.71 -34.91 31.66
C LYS A 188 -27.45 -35.25 30.36
N GLY A 189 -26.69 -35.47 29.30
CA GLY A 189 -27.18 -35.82 27.97
C GLY A 189 -26.19 -36.77 27.31
N ARG A 190 -26.62 -38.02 27.16
CA ARG A 190 -25.84 -39.15 26.63
C ARG A 190 -25.34 -38.83 25.20
N LEU A 191 -24.02 -38.71 25.04
CA LEU A 191 -23.36 -38.68 23.74
C LEU A 191 -23.50 -40.07 23.10
N GLU A 192 -24.53 -40.27 22.27
CA GLU A 192 -24.65 -41.44 21.40
C GLU A 192 -23.89 -41.15 20.10
N GLY A 193 -22.58 -41.33 20.16
CA GLY A 193 -21.71 -41.44 18.99
C GLY A 193 -21.02 -42.79 19.06
N GLU A 194 -21.62 -43.82 18.47
CA GLU A 194 -21.03 -45.15 18.33
C GLU A 194 -19.83 -45.07 17.36
N THR A 195 -18.64 -44.73 17.85
CA THR A 195 -17.40 -45.00 17.12
C THR A 195 -17.09 -46.49 17.24
N GLY A 196 -17.81 -47.29 16.46
CA GLY A 196 -17.54 -48.71 16.28
C GLY A 196 -16.28 -48.91 15.45
N VAL A 197 -15.12 -48.97 16.11
CA VAL A 197 -13.93 -49.65 15.59
C VAL A 197 -13.20 -50.32 16.76
N GLN A 198 -13.54 -51.58 17.01
CA GLN A 198 -12.59 -52.55 17.57
C GLN A 198 -12.58 -53.74 16.64
N ASP A 199 -11.44 -53.96 15.98
CA ASP A 199 -11.00 -55.31 15.64
C ASP A 199 -9.49 -55.38 15.88
N PHE A 200 -9.09 -56.55 16.39
CA PHE A 200 -7.85 -56.86 17.11
C PHE A 200 -6.55 -56.79 16.30
#